data_AF-A0AAF0PFR5-F1
#
_entry.id   AF-A0AAF0PFR5-F1
#
_cell.length_a   1.000
_cell.length_b   1.000
_cell.length_c   1.000
_cell.angle_alpha   90.00
_cell.angle_beta   90.00
_cell.angle_gamma   90.00
#
_symmetry.space_group_name_H-M   'P 1'
#
loop_
_entity.id
_entity.type
_entity.pdbx_description
1 polymer ?
#
loop_
_entity_poly.entity_id
_entity_poly.type
_entity_poly.pdbx_seq_one_letter_code
_entity_poly.pdbx_strand_id
1 'polypeptide(L)'
;MSTASLEPGDPHFANGTYDGARTGEVVLTGEAAAAINASEGDSLEVGSSMAAATLNREATSGSPEYTATAIEDTEANGVSGELPIVMLHLSELQSISGADDDDLADQVLVKTGPDASTTAVESAAADAYPNATVQAGDDGQLASIRSNDFALATSLVALIVAVVICSLFVATSAALTIDKDRQTIAVFAAIGFSTRSRLAIVAVTTLSLTLAGALVGIVLGTIGVSVTNYVATATVAPGPIATLRPAFGLYAVAVAVIAGVLALPYPLYLVARTNVVTELGR
;
A
#
# COMPACT_ATOMS: atom_id res chain seq x y z
N MET A 1 14.04 -8.66 8.37
CA MET A 1 15.10 -9.64 8.62
C MET A 1 16.46 -9.03 8.39
N SER A 2 17.23 -8.88 9.46
CA SER A 2 18.61 -8.45 9.48
C SER A 2 19.54 -9.67 9.55
N THR A 3 20.71 -9.59 8.92
CA THR A 3 21.78 -10.58 9.08
C THR A 3 22.73 -10.22 10.23
N ALA A 4 22.43 -9.16 11.00
CA ALA A 4 23.33 -8.65 12.05
C ALA A 4 23.48 -9.60 13.25
N SER A 5 22.53 -10.50 13.44
CA SER A 5 22.53 -11.54 14.46
C SER A 5 23.31 -12.79 14.05
N LEU A 6 23.77 -12.88 12.79
CA LEU A 6 24.57 -13.99 12.26
C LEU A 6 26.05 -13.63 12.23
N GLU A 7 26.92 -14.64 12.36
CA GLU A 7 28.37 -14.46 12.25
C GLU A 7 28.76 -13.84 10.89
N PRO A 8 29.51 -12.72 10.85
CA PRO A 8 29.84 -12.09 9.58
C PRO A 8 30.71 -12.97 8.67
N GLY A 9 30.36 -13.02 7.38
CA GLY A 9 31.26 -13.50 6.33
C GLY A 9 31.14 -14.98 5.94
N ASP A 10 30.10 -15.68 6.39
CA ASP A 10 29.82 -17.08 6.01
C ASP A 10 31.04 -18.01 6.16
N PRO A 11 31.45 -18.30 7.41
CA PRO A 11 32.73 -18.94 7.70
C PRO A 11 32.83 -20.39 7.21
N HIS A 12 31.69 -21.02 6.90
CA HIS A 12 31.67 -22.39 6.36
C HIS A 12 32.10 -22.43 4.88
N PHE A 13 31.92 -21.32 4.14
CA PHE A 13 32.49 -21.13 2.80
C PHE A 13 33.97 -20.73 2.89
N ALA A 14 34.86 -21.73 3.07
CA ALA A 14 36.30 -21.52 3.16
C ALA A 14 36.92 -21.30 1.76
N ASN A 15 36.63 -20.16 1.13
CA ASN A 15 37.21 -19.73 -0.15
C ASN A 15 37.05 -20.78 -1.28
N GLY A 16 35.84 -21.31 -1.43
CA GLY A 16 35.46 -22.31 -2.43
C GLY A 16 35.52 -23.77 -1.94
N THR A 17 35.94 -23.99 -0.69
CA THR A 17 35.82 -25.30 -0.03
C THR A 17 34.78 -25.22 1.09
N TYR A 18 33.79 -26.12 1.10
CA TYR A 18 32.75 -26.20 2.15
C TYR A 18 33.28 -26.89 3.43
N ASP A 19 34.58 -26.75 3.72
CA ASP A 19 35.28 -27.38 4.84
C ASP A 19 35.43 -26.42 6.04
N GLY A 20 34.85 -25.21 5.96
CA GLY A 20 34.91 -24.22 7.03
C GLY A 20 34.10 -24.62 8.26
N ALA A 21 34.32 -23.92 9.37
CA ALA A 21 33.55 -24.15 10.59
C ALA A 21 32.09 -23.73 10.38
N ARG A 22 31.16 -24.62 10.74
CA ARG A 22 29.72 -24.29 10.77
C ARG A 22 29.41 -23.47 12.01
N THR A 23 28.62 -22.43 11.80
CA THR A 23 28.06 -21.57 12.84
C THR A 23 26.86 -22.23 13.49
N GLY A 24 26.03 -22.93 12.69
CA GLY A 24 24.76 -23.47 13.16
C GLY A 24 23.82 -22.38 13.64
N GLU A 25 23.87 -21.17 13.07
CA GLU A 25 23.02 -20.06 13.50
C GLU A 25 21.81 -19.89 12.58
N VAL A 26 20.64 -19.63 13.16
CA VAL A 26 19.40 -19.38 12.41
C VAL A 26 18.59 -18.23 12.99
N VAL A 27 17.99 -17.44 12.10
CA VAL A 27 17.07 -16.35 12.41
C VAL A 27 15.69 -16.72 11.89
N LEU A 28 14.66 -16.60 12.73
CA LEU A 28 13.29 -17.01 12.44
C LEU A 28 12.36 -15.80 12.40
N THR A 29 11.30 -15.85 11.59
CA THR A 29 10.17 -14.92 11.76
C THR A 29 9.35 -15.32 12.98
N GLY A 30 8.59 -14.40 13.55
CA GLY A 30 7.63 -14.70 14.62
C GLY A 30 6.68 -15.86 14.25
N GLU A 31 6.25 -15.93 13.00
CA GLU A 31 5.37 -16.96 12.46
C GLU A 31 6.07 -18.30 12.30
N ALA A 32 7.33 -18.30 11.85
CA ALA A 32 8.13 -19.50 11.77
C ALA A 32 8.36 -20.08 13.17
N ALA A 33 8.76 -19.23 14.13
CA ALA A 33 8.97 -19.62 15.52
C ALA A 33 7.68 -20.14 16.17
N ALA A 34 6.54 -19.47 15.95
CA ALA A 34 5.24 -19.92 16.45
C ALA A 34 4.80 -21.26 15.84
N ALA A 35 5.08 -21.49 14.54
CA ALA A 35 4.68 -22.73 13.86
C ALA A 35 5.41 -23.97 14.39
N ILE A 36 6.67 -23.82 14.79
CA ILE A 36 7.50 -24.92 15.34
C ILE A 36 7.64 -24.84 16.88
N ASN A 37 6.95 -23.88 17.51
CA ASN A 37 7.03 -23.60 18.95
C ASN A 37 8.48 -23.44 19.44
N ALA A 38 9.30 -22.70 18.69
CA ALA A 38 10.69 -22.38 19.01
C ALA A 38 10.82 -21.02 19.69
N SER A 39 11.83 -20.90 20.56
CA SER A 39 12.24 -19.68 21.25
C SER A 39 13.70 -19.35 20.90
N GLU A 40 14.11 -18.10 21.16
CA GLU A 40 15.52 -17.72 21.07
C GLU A 40 16.39 -18.61 21.98
N GLY A 41 17.45 -19.17 21.43
CA GLY A 41 18.37 -20.11 22.08
C GLY A 41 17.98 -21.59 21.95
N ASP A 42 16.85 -21.92 21.32
CA ASP A 42 16.47 -23.31 21.10
C ASP A 42 17.33 -23.96 20.00
N SER A 43 17.64 -25.26 20.18
CA SER A 43 18.29 -26.09 19.16
C SER A 43 17.24 -26.70 18.23
N LEU A 44 17.47 -26.56 16.93
CA LEU A 44 16.57 -26.90 15.84
C LEU A 44 17.30 -27.83 14.86
N GLU A 45 16.64 -28.92 14.49
CA GLU A 45 17.15 -29.78 13.42
C GLU A 45 16.70 -29.21 12.07
N VAL A 46 17.67 -28.78 11.26
CA VAL A 46 17.41 -28.33 9.88
C VAL A 46 17.93 -29.38 8.93
N GLY A 47 17.06 -29.86 8.05
CA GLY A 47 17.38 -30.91 7.10
C GLY A 47 16.64 -30.73 5.78
N SER A 48 17.19 -31.31 4.71
CA SER A 48 16.51 -31.39 3.43
C SER A 48 15.53 -32.57 3.40
N SER A 49 14.43 -32.42 2.67
CA SER A 49 13.46 -33.50 2.44
C SER A 49 14.09 -34.71 1.73
N MET A 50 15.16 -34.49 0.94
CA MET A 50 15.96 -35.54 0.31
C MET A 50 16.81 -36.32 1.32
N ALA A 51 17.42 -35.64 2.30
CA ALA A 51 18.12 -36.31 3.40
C ALA A 51 17.14 -37.14 4.25
N ALA A 52 15.96 -36.61 4.55
CA ALA A 52 14.92 -37.35 5.27
C ALA A 52 14.45 -38.63 4.53
N ALA A 53 14.40 -38.61 3.20
CA ALA A 53 14.04 -39.78 2.38
C ALA A 53 15.13 -40.86 2.34
N THR A 54 16.40 -40.49 2.48
CA THR A 54 17.56 -41.40 2.49
C THR A 54 17.89 -41.92 3.89
N LEU A 55 17.60 -41.15 4.95
CA LEU A 55 17.78 -41.53 6.37
C LEU A 55 16.93 -42.73 6.83
N ASN A 56 15.93 -43.16 6.05
CA ASN A 56 15.24 -44.43 6.28
C ASN A 56 16.10 -45.67 5.95
N ARG A 57 17.33 -45.52 5.45
CA ARG A 57 18.18 -46.66 5.06
C ARG A 57 19.46 -46.86 5.88
N GLU A 58 20.06 -45.84 6.48
CA GLU A 58 21.26 -46.00 7.30
C GLU A 58 21.40 -44.85 8.32
N ALA A 59 21.25 -45.16 9.60
CA ALA A 59 21.39 -44.20 10.69
C ALA A 59 22.87 -44.01 11.06
N THR A 60 23.58 -43.00 10.50
CA THR A 60 24.84 -42.46 11.09
C THR A 60 25.24 -41.05 10.57
N SER A 61 24.32 -40.11 10.44
CA SER A 61 24.66 -38.66 10.46
C SER A 61 23.39 -37.92 10.86
N GLY A 62 23.35 -37.40 12.08
CA GLY A 62 22.21 -36.63 12.56
C GLY A 62 21.97 -35.42 11.67
N SER A 63 20.71 -34.99 11.57
CA SER A 63 20.38 -33.67 11.03
C SER A 63 21.28 -32.65 11.74
N PRO A 64 21.96 -31.74 11.02
CA PRO A 64 22.75 -30.72 11.68
C PRO A 64 21.85 -29.87 12.60
N GLU A 65 22.33 -29.65 13.83
CA GLU A 65 21.67 -28.81 14.84
C GLU A 65 21.99 -27.33 14.59
N TYR A 66 20.95 -26.50 14.66
CA TYR A 66 20.99 -25.05 14.50
C TYR A 66 20.39 -24.37 15.72
N THR A 67 21.04 -23.33 16.23
CA THR A 67 20.55 -22.52 17.35
C THR A 67 19.81 -21.30 16.83
N ALA A 68 18.59 -21.08 17.32
CA ALA A 68 17.81 -19.88 17.01
C ALA A 68 18.43 -18.65 17.68
N THR A 69 19.22 -17.86 16.96
CA THR A 69 19.95 -16.71 17.52
C THR A 69 19.06 -15.48 17.71
N ALA A 70 18.05 -15.31 16.85
CA ALA A 70 17.10 -14.21 16.94
C ALA A 70 15.75 -14.60 16.34
N ILE A 71 14.67 -14.06 16.92
CA ILE A 71 13.34 -14.07 16.31
C ILE A 71 13.00 -12.64 15.93
N GLU A 72 12.92 -12.39 14.62
CA GLU A 72 12.60 -11.06 14.09
C GLU A 72 11.21 -11.05 13.46
N ASP A 73 10.32 -10.25 14.04
CA ASP A 73 9.06 -9.91 13.39
C ASP A 73 9.38 -9.05 12.17
N THR A 74 9.10 -9.61 10.99
CA THR A 74 9.21 -8.84 9.76
C THR A 74 7.89 -8.12 9.60
N GLU A 75 7.89 -6.81 9.89
CA GLU A 75 6.78 -5.89 9.60
C GLU A 75 6.57 -5.74 8.07
N ALA A 76 6.32 -6.86 7.39
CA ALA A 76 5.86 -6.90 6.03
C ALA A 76 4.41 -6.43 6.08
N ASN A 77 4.22 -5.12 5.88
CA ASN A 77 2.94 -4.45 5.65
C ASN A 77 2.29 -4.93 4.33
N GLY A 78 2.08 -6.24 4.19
CA GLY A 78 1.55 -6.91 3.01
C GLY A 78 0.26 -7.64 3.34
N VAL A 79 -0.66 -7.65 2.36
CA VAL A 79 -2.02 -8.21 2.47
C VAL A 79 -2.05 -9.74 2.68
N SER A 80 -0.90 -10.41 2.69
CA SER A 80 -0.78 -11.87 2.70
C SER A 80 -0.46 -12.49 4.08
N GLY A 81 -0.39 -11.68 5.13
CA GLY A 81 0.15 -12.11 6.42
C GLY A 81 1.67 -12.29 6.36
N GLU A 82 2.31 -12.33 7.52
CA GLU A 82 3.71 -12.70 7.60
C GLU A 82 3.89 -14.17 7.16
N LEU A 83 4.87 -14.40 6.28
CA LEU A 83 5.24 -15.75 5.85
C LEU A 83 6.22 -16.34 6.87
N PRO A 84 6.11 -17.64 7.21
CA PRO A 84 7.12 -18.30 8.02
C PRO A 84 8.42 -18.38 7.23
N ILE A 85 9.41 -17.56 7.58
CA ILE A 85 10.71 -17.49 6.92
C ILE A 85 11.80 -17.85 7.92
N VAL A 86 12.80 -18.59 7.43
CA VAL A 86 13.98 -19.03 8.17
C VAL A 86 15.20 -18.54 7.40
N MET A 87 16.13 -17.87 8.09
CA MET A 87 17.36 -17.32 7.52
C MET A 87 18.58 -17.93 8.20
N LEU A 88 19.53 -18.40 7.40
CA LEU A 88 20.79 -19.01 7.85
C LEU A 88 21.89 -18.67 6.83
N HIS A 89 23.12 -19.10 7.11
CA HIS A 89 24.24 -18.97 6.19
C HIS A 89 24.02 -19.76 4.89
N LEU A 90 24.39 -19.16 3.76
CA LEU A 90 24.17 -19.73 2.43
C LEU A 90 24.94 -21.04 2.26
N SER A 91 26.21 -21.07 2.67
CA SER A 91 27.03 -22.27 2.50
C SER A 91 26.53 -23.45 3.33
N GLU A 92 25.96 -23.19 4.50
CA GLU A 92 25.34 -24.22 5.33
C GLU A 92 24.04 -24.75 4.70
N LEU A 93 23.22 -23.86 4.13
CA LEU A 93 22.03 -24.24 3.36
C LEU A 93 22.40 -25.07 2.12
N GLN A 94 23.45 -24.68 1.40
CA GLN A 94 23.95 -25.39 0.22
C GLN A 94 24.41 -26.81 0.61
N SER A 95 25.18 -26.95 1.69
CA SER A 95 25.59 -28.24 2.24
C SER A 95 24.41 -29.14 2.66
N ILE A 96 23.33 -28.58 3.24
CA ILE A 96 22.14 -29.35 3.63
C ILE A 96 21.30 -29.78 2.42
N SER A 97 21.23 -28.92 1.40
CA SER A 97 20.43 -29.12 0.20
C SER A 97 21.15 -29.95 -0.88
N GLY A 98 22.47 -30.14 -0.76
CA GLY A 98 23.31 -30.78 -1.77
C GLY A 98 23.60 -29.87 -2.96
N ALA A 99 23.59 -28.56 -2.74
CA ALA A 99 23.91 -27.53 -3.73
C ALA A 99 25.37 -27.06 -3.65
N ASP A 100 26.17 -27.67 -2.78
CA ASP A 100 27.58 -27.40 -2.54
C ASP A 100 28.51 -27.93 -3.65
N ASP A 101 28.13 -29.00 -4.36
CA ASP A 101 28.93 -29.58 -5.45
C ASP A 101 29.19 -28.60 -6.61
N ASP A 102 28.20 -27.78 -6.95
CA ASP A 102 28.23 -26.84 -8.09
C ASP A 102 28.09 -25.35 -7.65
N ASP A 103 28.19 -25.06 -6.35
CA ASP A 103 27.96 -23.73 -5.75
C ASP A 103 26.70 -23.05 -6.30
N LEU A 104 25.57 -23.75 -6.20
CA LEU A 104 24.30 -23.31 -6.78
C LEU A 104 23.60 -22.33 -5.84
N ALA A 105 23.13 -21.22 -6.41
CA ALA A 105 22.26 -20.25 -5.73
C ALA A 105 21.10 -19.85 -6.65
N ASP A 106 19.90 -19.76 -6.09
CA ASP A 106 18.71 -19.34 -6.84
C ASP A 106 18.78 -17.88 -7.28
N GLN A 107 19.36 -17.01 -6.43
CA GLN A 107 19.44 -15.57 -6.66
C GLN A 107 20.65 -14.94 -5.99
N VAL A 108 21.31 -14.03 -6.70
CA VAL A 108 22.38 -13.17 -6.16
C VAL A 108 21.88 -11.73 -6.10
N LEU A 109 21.83 -11.18 -4.90
CA LEU A 109 21.37 -9.81 -4.64
C LEU A 109 22.58 -8.87 -4.55
N VAL A 110 22.65 -7.90 -5.44
CA VAL A 110 23.74 -6.90 -5.46
C VAL A 110 23.19 -5.54 -5.10
N LYS A 111 23.75 -4.93 -4.04
CA LYS A 111 23.40 -3.58 -3.63
C LYS A 111 24.30 -2.56 -4.33
N THR A 112 23.71 -1.65 -5.09
CA THR A 112 24.44 -0.55 -5.72
C THR A 112 24.76 0.57 -4.72
N GLY A 113 25.84 1.29 -4.97
CA GLY A 113 26.17 2.51 -4.22
C GLY A 113 25.14 3.61 -4.46
N PRO A 114 25.01 4.58 -3.54
CA PRO A 114 23.96 5.62 -3.59
C PRO A 114 24.01 6.49 -4.85
N ASP A 115 25.18 6.64 -5.48
CA ASP A 115 25.39 7.49 -6.66
C ASP A 115 25.48 6.68 -7.98
N ALA A 116 25.30 5.36 -7.93
CA ALA A 116 25.40 4.50 -9.10
C ALA A 116 24.06 4.45 -9.85
N SER A 117 24.08 4.68 -11.17
CA SER A 117 22.88 4.52 -11.99
C SER A 117 22.55 3.04 -12.18
N THR A 118 21.37 2.62 -11.72
CA THR A 118 20.89 1.23 -11.80
C THR A 118 20.97 0.65 -13.22
N THR A 119 20.58 1.44 -14.23
CA THR A 119 20.61 1.03 -15.65
C THR A 119 22.02 0.74 -16.16
N ALA A 120 23.03 1.51 -15.74
CA ALA A 120 24.41 1.25 -16.16
C ALA A 120 24.98 0.00 -15.48
N VAL A 121 24.61 -0.23 -14.21
CA VAL A 121 25.01 -1.44 -13.48
C VAL A 121 24.36 -2.68 -14.08
N GLU A 122 23.08 -2.58 -14.43
CA GLU A 122 22.34 -3.65 -15.10
C GLU A 122 22.97 -4.02 -16.45
N SER A 123 23.28 -3.02 -17.30
CA SER A 123 23.95 -3.26 -18.57
C SER A 123 25.33 -3.90 -18.37
N ALA A 124 26.13 -3.41 -17.43
CA ALA A 124 27.45 -3.97 -17.15
C ALA A 124 27.37 -5.41 -16.59
N ALA A 125 26.36 -5.71 -15.77
CA ALA A 125 26.12 -7.06 -15.25
C ALA A 125 25.64 -8.01 -16.34
N ALA A 126 24.78 -7.56 -17.25
CA ALA A 126 24.33 -8.36 -18.40
C ALA A 126 25.49 -8.69 -19.36
N ASP A 127 26.42 -7.75 -19.56
CA ASP A 127 27.62 -7.98 -20.37
C ASP A 127 28.61 -8.95 -19.68
N ALA A 128 28.77 -8.83 -18.37
CA ALA A 128 29.68 -9.69 -17.60
C ALA A 128 29.13 -11.12 -17.39
N TYR A 129 27.82 -11.27 -17.28
CA TYR A 129 27.15 -12.55 -17.01
C TYR A 129 26.07 -12.85 -18.07
N PRO A 130 26.47 -13.21 -19.31
CA PRO A 130 25.53 -13.39 -20.42
C PRO A 130 24.56 -14.57 -20.25
N ASN A 131 24.85 -15.49 -19.33
CA ASN A 131 23.98 -16.62 -19.00
C ASN A 131 23.04 -16.34 -17.82
N ALA A 132 23.14 -15.18 -17.18
CA ALA A 132 22.32 -14.81 -16.03
C ALA A 132 21.16 -13.89 -16.48
N THR A 133 20.00 -14.06 -15.85
CA THR A 133 18.90 -13.09 -16.00
C THR A 133 19.10 -11.98 -14.98
N VAL A 134 19.63 -10.84 -15.44
CA VAL A 134 19.80 -9.66 -14.60
C VAL A 134 18.49 -8.88 -14.55
N GLN A 135 18.02 -8.56 -13.35
CA GLN A 135 16.83 -7.74 -13.12
C GLN A 135 17.14 -6.65 -12.10
N ALA A 136 16.80 -5.41 -12.43
CA ALA A 136 16.81 -4.34 -11.45
C ALA A 136 15.71 -4.58 -10.40
N GLY A 137 15.99 -4.29 -9.12
CA GLY A 137 15.13 -4.62 -7.98
C GLY A 137 13.72 -4.01 -7.99
N ASP A 138 13.41 -3.09 -8.91
CA ASP A 138 12.07 -2.54 -9.10
C ASP A 138 11.16 -3.44 -9.96
N ASP A 139 11.72 -4.36 -10.75
CA ASP A 139 10.97 -5.16 -11.74
C ASP A 139 10.69 -6.61 -11.29
N GLY A 140 11.08 -6.98 -10.07
CA GLY A 140 10.87 -8.33 -9.54
C GLY A 140 9.40 -8.69 -9.30
N GLN A 141 9.05 -9.98 -9.45
CA GLN A 141 7.69 -10.51 -9.25
C GLN A 141 7.09 -10.19 -7.85
N LEU A 142 7.93 -10.01 -6.83
CA LEU A 142 7.55 -9.55 -5.49
C LEU A 142 7.34 -8.03 -5.40
N ALA A 143 8.06 -7.24 -6.22
CA ALA A 143 7.81 -5.81 -6.36
C ALA A 143 6.47 -5.56 -7.07
N SER A 144 6.11 -6.39 -8.07
CA SER A 144 4.81 -6.33 -8.75
C SER A 144 3.61 -6.51 -7.81
N ILE A 145 3.72 -7.39 -6.79
CA ILE A 145 2.69 -7.55 -5.75
C ILE A 145 2.74 -6.39 -4.74
N ARG A 146 3.91 -5.80 -4.51
CA ARG A 146 4.12 -4.62 -3.65
C ARG A 146 3.77 -3.29 -4.33
N SER A 147 3.51 -3.29 -5.65
CA SER A 147 3.32 -2.05 -6.41
C SER A 147 2.19 -1.22 -5.82
N ASN A 148 2.57 -0.09 -5.22
CA ASN A 148 1.65 0.96 -4.82
C ASN A 148 0.74 1.41 -5.97
N ASP A 149 1.09 1.10 -7.22
CA ASP A 149 0.33 1.43 -8.42
C ASP A 149 -1.10 0.91 -8.40
N PHE A 150 -1.35 -0.33 -7.95
CA PHE A 150 -2.73 -0.85 -7.93
C PHE A 150 -3.58 -0.19 -6.85
N ALA A 151 -2.98 0.03 -5.67
CA ALA A 151 -3.63 0.74 -4.57
C ALA A 151 -3.89 2.21 -4.92
N LEU A 152 -2.93 2.87 -5.57
CA LEU A 152 -3.03 4.23 -6.05
C LEU A 152 -4.08 4.33 -7.15
N ALA A 153 -4.07 3.47 -8.16
CA ALA A 153 -5.07 3.43 -9.21
C ALA A 153 -6.48 3.23 -8.65
N THR A 154 -6.65 2.27 -7.74
CA THR A 154 -7.94 2.00 -7.08
C THR A 154 -8.42 3.21 -6.26
N SER A 155 -7.53 3.83 -5.48
CA SER A 155 -7.87 5.02 -4.70
C SER A 155 -8.23 6.22 -5.58
N LEU A 156 -7.56 6.38 -6.73
CA LEU A 156 -7.83 7.44 -7.70
C LEU A 156 -9.18 7.22 -8.39
N VAL A 157 -9.51 5.99 -8.78
CA VAL A 157 -10.83 5.64 -9.31
C VAL A 157 -11.93 5.92 -8.28
N ALA A 158 -11.72 5.49 -7.03
CA ALA A 158 -12.68 5.74 -5.94
C ALA A 158 -12.88 7.24 -5.70
N LEU A 159 -11.80 8.04 -5.74
CA LEU A 159 -11.86 9.50 -5.62
C LEU A 159 -12.69 10.12 -6.75
N ILE A 160 -12.44 9.72 -8.00
CA ILE A 160 -13.19 10.23 -9.16
C ILE A 160 -14.68 9.91 -9.00
N VAL A 161 -15.02 8.65 -8.68
CA VAL A 161 -16.41 8.22 -8.48
C VAL A 161 -17.07 9.03 -7.37
N ALA A 162 -16.38 9.23 -6.23
CA ALA A 162 -16.90 10.03 -5.13
C ALA A 162 -17.16 11.49 -5.52
N VAL A 163 -16.24 12.12 -6.27
CA VAL A 163 -16.41 13.49 -6.79
C VAL A 163 -17.61 13.58 -7.72
N VAL A 164 -17.78 12.61 -8.62
CA VAL A 164 -18.92 12.58 -9.54
C VAL A 164 -20.24 12.46 -8.78
N ILE A 165 -20.35 11.52 -7.85
CA ILE A 165 -21.56 11.33 -7.03
C ILE A 165 -21.87 12.59 -6.21
N CYS A 166 -20.84 13.17 -5.57
CA CYS A 166 -20.97 14.41 -4.81
C CYS A 166 -21.49 15.56 -5.68
N SER A 167 -20.89 15.77 -6.86
CA SER A 167 -21.28 16.85 -7.77
C SER A 167 -22.71 16.69 -8.29
N LEU A 168 -23.13 15.45 -8.63
CA LEU A 168 -24.50 15.15 -9.04
C LEU A 168 -25.51 15.41 -7.93
N PHE A 169 -25.17 15.03 -6.69
CA PHE A 169 -26.02 15.25 -5.54
C PHE A 169 -26.21 16.75 -5.27
N VAL A 170 -25.12 17.54 -5.28
CA VAL A 170 -25.16 19.00 -5.11
C VAL A 170 -25.97 19.65 -6.24
N ALA A 171 -25.74 19.26 -7.49
CA ALA A 171 -26.47 19.80 -8.64
C ALA A 171 -27.97 19.52 -8.55
N THR A 172 -28.36 18.31 -8.17
CA THR A 172 -29.76 17.90 -8.00
C THR A 172 -30.41 18.65 -6.85
N SER A 173 -29.72 18.74 -5.71
CA SER A 173 -30.21 19.48 -4.54
C SER A 173 -30.40 20.96 -4.84
N ALA A 174 -29.41 21.60 -5.48
CA ALA A 174 -29.49 22.99 -5.90
C ALA A 174 -30.66 23.23 -6.87
N ALA A 175 -30.86 22.34 -7.85
CA ALA A 175 -31.97 22.43 -8.77
C ALA A 175 -33.33 22.35 -8.07
N LEU A 176 -33.49 21.42 -7.12
CA LEU A 176 -34.72 21.28 -6.33
C LEU A 176 -34.98 22.47 -5.40
N THR A 177 -33.93 23.17 -4.96
CA THR A 177 -34.06 24.40 -4.15
C THR A 177 -34.47 25.56 -5.04
N ILE A 178 -33.84 25.73 -6.20
CA ILE A 178 -34.21 26.75 -7.20
C ILE A 178 -35.66 26.58 -7.63
N ASP A 179 -36.11 25.34 -7.82
CA ASP A 179 -37.48 25.06 -8.25
C ASP A 179 -38.52 25.52 -7.20
N LYS A 180 -38.20 25.37 -5.91
CA LYS A 180 -39.03 25.88 -4.80
C LYS A 180 -39.00 27.40 -4.71
N ASP A 181 -37.85 28.02 -4.99
CA ASP A 181 -37.63 29.45 -4.85
C ASP A 181 -37.94 30.26 -6.11
N ARG A 182 -38.52 29.64 -7.15
CA ARG A 182 -38.83 30.32 -8.44
C ARG A 182 -39.61 31.61 -8.27
N GLN A 183 -40.57 31.66 -7.34
CA GLN A 183 -41.40 32.83 -7.11
C GLN A 183 -40.59 34.00 -6.54
N THR A 184 -39.67 33.71 -5.61
CA THR A 184 -38.72 34.69 -5.05
C THR A 184 -37.75 35.20 -6.13
N ILE A 185 -37.27 34.31 -7.01
CA ILE A 185 -36.40 34.67 -8.13
C ILE A 185 -37.14 35.55 -9.15
N ALA A 186 -38.43 35.31 -9.38
CA ALA A 186 -39.27 36.13 -10.25
C ALA A 186 -39.51 37.53 -9.67
N VAL A 187 -39.66 37.67 -8.34
CA VAL A 187 -39.74 38.98 -7.66
C VAL A 187 -38.44 39.77 -7.85
N PHE A 188 -37.27 39.14 -7.70
CA PHE A 188 -35.99 39.82 -7.97
C PHE A 188 -35.87 40.27 -9.44
N ALA A 189 -36.38 39.46 -10.38
CA ALA A 189 -36.44 39.86 -11.79
C ALA A 189 -37.36 41.07 -12.02
N ALA A 190 -38.51 41.12 -11.34
CA ALA A 190 -39.46 42.23 -11.42
C ALA A 190 -38.91 43.54 -10.82
N ILE A 191 -38.05 43.45 -9.82
CA ILE A 191 -37.35 44.61 -9.21
C ILE A 191 -36.14 45.08 -10.05
N GLY A 192 -35.81 44.35 -11.13
CA GLY A 192 -34.78 44.75 -12.10
C GLY A 192 -33.39 44.13 -11.86
N PHE A 193 -33.27 43.06 -11.07
CA PHE A 193 -31.99 42.37 -10.93
C PHE A 193 -31.55 41.71 -12.24
N SER A 194 -30.30 41.97 -12.64
CA SER A 194 -29.70 41.37 -13.82
C SER A 194 -29.62 39.84 -13.71
N THR A 195 -29.69 39.12 -14.85
CA THR A 195 -29.53 37.66 -14.90
C THR A 195 -28.18 37.20 -14.34
N ARG A 196 -27.14 38.02 -14.48
CA ARG A 196 -25.80 37.75 -13.90
C ARG A 196 -25.83 37.77 -12.38
N SER A 197 -26.55 38.72 -11.76
CA SER A 197 -26.70 38.78 -10.30
C SER A 197 -27.45 37.57 -9.76
N ARG A 198 -28.51 37.13 -10.45
CA ARG A 198 -29.28 35.93 -10.07
C ARG A 198 -28.43 34.65 -10.12
N LEU A 199 -27.65 34.49 -11.20
CA LEU A 199 -26.70 33.39 -11.34
C LEU A 199 -25.59 33.42 -10.28
N ALA A 200 -25.06 34.61 -9.95
CA ALA A 200 -24.04 34.78 -8.93
C ALA A 200 -24.55 34.39 -7.53
N ILE A 201 -25.78 34.79 -7.17
CA ILE A 201 -26.39 34.41 -5.89
C ILE A 201 -26.51 32.89 -5.78
N VAL A 202 -27.02 32.23 -6.81
CA VAL A 202 -27.14 30.76 -6.82
C VAL A 202 -25.77 30.10 -6.70
N ALA A 203 -24.78 30.56 -7.47
CA ALA A 203 -23.43 30.02 -7.41
C ALA A 203 -22.81 30.16 -6.01
N VAL A 204 -22.93 31.33 -5.37
CA VAL A 204 -22.39 31.59 -4.03
C VAL A 204 -23.10 30.74 -2.98
N THR A 205 -24.43 30.61 -3.04
CA THR A 205 -25.19 29.79 -2.10
C THR A 205 -24.82 28.31 -2.23
N THR A 206 -24.76 27.79 -3.47
CA THR A 206 -24.36 26.40 -3.72
C THR A 206 -22.92 26.15 -3.25
N LEU A 207 -21.99 27.05 -3.54
CA LEU A 207 -20.59 26.92 -3.12
C LEU A 207 -20.46 26.98 -1.59
N SER A 208 -21.15 27.92 -0.94
CA SER A 208 -21.12 28.07 0.53
C SER A 208 -21.71 26.85 1.23
N LEU A 209 -22.82 26.31 0.71
CA LEU A 209 -23.43 25.09 1.24
C LEU A 209 -22.52 23.88 1.07
N THR A 210 -21.86 23.77 -0.08
CA THR A 210 -20.88 22.70 -0.35
C THR A 210 -19.70 22.80 0.60
N LEU A 211 -19.19 24.01 0.84
CA LEU A 211 -18.07 24.24 1.77
C LEU A 211 -18.45 23.89 3.22
N ALA A 212 -19.66 24.29 3.66
CA ALA A 212 -20.17 23.94 4.97
C ALA A 212 -20.33 22.42 5.14
N GLY A 213 -20.87 21.74 4.11
CA GLY A 213 -20.98 20.29 4.08
C GLY A 213 -19.61 19.60 4.12
N ALA A 214 -18.60 20.14 3.44
CA ALA A 214 -17.24 19.61 3.47
C ALA A 214 -16.61 19.70 4.86
N LEU A 215 -16.79 20.82 5.58
CA LEU A 215 -16.30 20.96 6.96
C LEU A 215 -16.90 19.90 7.88
N VAL A 216 -18.22 19.69 7.79
CA VAL A 216 -18.92 18.64 8.54
C VAL A 216 -18.42 17.25 8.11
N GLY A 217 -18.27 17.02 6.81
CA GLY A 217 -17.76 15.77 6.25
C GLY A 217 -16.33 15.42 6.71
N ILE A 218 -15.45 16.41 6.85
CA ILE A 218 -14.09 16.20 7.40
C ILE A 218 -14.18 15.69 8.84
N VAL A 219 -15.02 16.30 9.68
CA VAL A 219 -15.21 15.87 11.06
C VAL A 219 -15.76 14.44 11.11
N LEU A 220 -16.81 14.13 10.35
CA LEU A 220 -17.33 12.76 10.27
C LEU A 220 -16.31 11.76 9.72
N GLY A 221 -15.49 12.15 8.74
CA GLY A 221 -14.44 11.33 8.16
C GLY A 221 -13.37 10.98 9.19
N THR A 222 -12.92 11.95 10.00
CA THR A 222 -11.95 11.71 11.08
C THR A 222 -12.48 10.74 12.15
N ILE A 223 -13.77 10.85 12.49
CA ILE A 223 -14.45 9.92 13.40
C ILE A 223 -14.52 8.53 12.77
N GLY A 224 -14.91 8.43 11.49
CA GLY A 224 -15.00 7.17 10.75
C GLY A 224 -13.66 6.44 10.74
N VAL A 225 -12.56 7.14 10.41
CA VAL A 225 -11.21 6.57 10.45
C VAL A 225 -10.86 6.06 11.84
N SER A 226 -11.18 6.82 12.89
CA SER A 226 -10.89 6.43 14.28
C SER A 226 -11.65 5.15 14.68
N VAL A 227 -12.93 5.05 14.29
CA VAL A 227 -13.77 3.87 14.54
C VAL A 227 -13.27 2.67 13.75
N THR A 228 -12.97 2.83 12.46
CA THR A 228 -12.40 1.77 11.63
C THR A 228 -11.08 1.27 12.22
N ASN A 229 -10.23 2.17 12.69
CA ASN A 229 -8.96 1.80 13.31
C ASN A 229 -9.18 0.98 14.58
N TYR A 230 -10.11 1.39 15.45
CA TYR A 230 -10.47 0.65 16.66
C TYR A 230 -10.97 -0.78 16.35
N VAL A 231 -11.87 -0.92 15.37
CA VAL A 231 -12.41 -2.23 14.96
C VAL A 231 -11.34 -3.11 14.32
N ALA A 232 -10.45 -2.52 13.52
CA ALA A 232 -9.39 -3.25 12.84
C ALA A 232 -8.33 -3.78 13.82
N THR A 233 -7.92 -2.96 14.80
CA THR A 233 -6.98 -3.38 15.86
C THR A 233 -7.56 -4.46 16.77
N ALA A 234 -8.90 -4.57 16.84
CA ALA A 234 -9.55 -5.59 17.66
C ALA A 234 -9.70 -6.95 16.96
N THR A 235 -9.56 -7.02 15.63
CA THR A 235 -9.89 -8.24 14.87
C THR A 235 -8.79 -8.76 13.95
N VAL A 236 -7.92 -7.91 13.36
CA VAL A 236 -7.03 -8.35 12.27
C VAL A 236 -5.62 -7.74 12.27
N ALA A 237 -5.34 -6.63 12.98
CA ALA A 237 -4.05 -5.92 12.84
C ALA A 237 -3.37 -5.56 14.18
N PRO A 238 -2.04 -5.75 14.33
CA PRO A 238 -1.27 -5.29 15.50
C PRO A 238 -1.09 -3.77 15.59
N GLY A 239 -1.46 -3.01 14.55
CA GLY A 239 -1.21 -1.56 14.51
C GLY A 239 -2.20 -0.73 13.67
N PRO A 240 -2.12 0.61 13.75
CA PRO A 240 -3.05 1.51 13.08
C PRO A 240 -2.93 1.48 11.55
N ILE A 241 -4.01 1.11 10.86
CA ILE A 241 -4.01 0.98 9.38
C ILE A 241 -4.15 2.34 8.69
N ALA A 242 -4.71 3.33 9.39
CA ALA A 242 -5.02 4.65 8.82
C ALA A 242 -4.33 5.78 9.59
N THR A 243 -3.29 6.37 8.98
CA THR A 243 -2.62 7.54 9.55
C THR A 243 -3.36 8.83 9.15
N LEU A 244 -3.92 9.54 10.12
CA LEU A 244 -4.47 10.88 9.91
C LEU A 244 -3.34 11.91 9.85
N ARG A 245 -2.86 12.20 8.64
CA ARG A 245 -1.99 13.36 8.42
C ARG A 245 -2.84 14.63 8.32
N PRO A 246 -2.46 15.74 8.99
CA PRO A 246 -3.23 16.99 8.93
C PRO A 246 -3.35 17.56 7.51
N ALA A 247 -2.46 17.18 6.59
CA ALA A 247 -2.54 17.54 5.17
C ALA A 247 -3.83 17.05 4.47
N PHE A 248 -4.47 15.97 4.95
CA PHE A 248 -5.71 15.46 4.35
C PHE A 248 -6.88 16.43 4.47
N GLY A 249 -6.91 17.29 5.50
CA GLY A 249 -7.93 18.33 5.62
C GLY A 249 -7.89 19.33 4.47
N LEU A 250 -6.68 19.74 4.05
CA LEU A 250 -6.52 20.66 2.91
C LEU A 250 -6.95 20.02 1.59
N TYR A 251 -6.57 18.76 1.37
CA TYR A 251 -7.00 18.00 0.19
C TYR A 251 -8.52 17.82 0.14
N ALA A 252 -9.17 17.53 1.28
CA ALA A 252 -10.62 17.41 1.35
C ALA A 252 -11.33 18.72 0.95
N VAL A 253 -10.83 19.87 1.39
CA VAL A 253 -11.36 21.18 0.99
C VAL A 253 -11.16 21.42 -0.51
N ALA A 254 -9.97 21.10 -1.05
CA ALA A 254 -9.70 21.25 -2.48
C ALA A 254 -10.66 20.39 -3.34
N VAL A 255 -10.87 19.14 -2.95
CA VAL A 255 -11.80 18.22 -3.62
C VAL A 255 -13.25 18.73 -3.53
N ALA A 256 -13.65 19.27 -2.38
CA ALA A 256 -14.98 19.86 -2.21
C ALA A 256 -15.21 21.08 -3.12
N VAL A 257 -14.20 21.93 -3.28
CA VAL A 257 -14.28 23.08 -4.21
C VAL A 257 -14.39 22.58 -5.66
N ILE A 258 -13.61 21.59 -6.05
CA ILE A 258 -13.68 20.99 -7.40
C ILE A 258 -15.07 20.40 -7.65
N ALA A 259 -15.60 19.60 -6.73
CA ALA A 259 -16.93 19.01 -6.83
C ALA A 259 -18.03 20.08 -6.91
N GLY A 260 -17.94 21.13 -6.09
CA GLY A 260 -18.86 22.26 -6.10
C GLY A 260 -18.84 23.02 -7.43
N VAL A 261 -17.66 23.31 -7.98
CA VAL A 261 -17.51 23.96 -9.29
C VAL A 261 -18.07 23.09 -10.41
N LEU A 262 -17.81 21.78 -10.39
CA LEU A 262 -18.36 20.83 -11.36
C LEU A 262 -19.89 20.72 -11.29
N ALA A 263 -20.49 20.99 -10.12
CA ALA A 263 -21.94 20.96 -9.93
C ALA A 263 -22.66 22.22 -10.46
N LEU A 264 -21.96 23.36 -10.62
CA LEU A 264 -22.56 24.65 -11.03
C LEU A 264 -23.21 24.70 -12.43
N PRO A 265 -22.74 23.99 -13.48
CA PRO A 265 -23.29 24.17 -14.83
C PRO A 265 -24.79 23.86 -14.91
N TYR A 266 -25.25 22.83 -14.21
CA TYR A 266 -26.64 22.38 -14.21
C TYR A 266 -27.62 23.40 -13.58
N PRO A 267 -27.45 23.87 -12.33
CA PRO A 267 -28.33 24.87 -11.73
C PRO A 267 -28.25 26.23 -12.46
N LEU A 268 -27.09 26.62 -12.98
CA LEU A 268 -26.95 27.84 -13.77
C LEU A 268 -27.75 27.77 -15.08
N TYR A 269 -27.72 26.62 -15.77
CA TYR A 269 -28.55 26.40 -16.96
C TYR A 269 -30.05 26.49 -16.64
N LEU A 270 -30.48 25.95 -15.50
CA LEU A 270 -31.89 25.98 -15.08
C LEU A 270 -32.38 27.43 -14.81
N VAL A 271 -31.56 28.26 -14.17
CA VAL A 271 -31.85 29.68 -13.89
C VAL A 271 -31.80 30.53 -15.16
N ALA A 272 -30.93 30.21 -16.11
CA ALA A 272 -30.86 30.93 -17.38
C ALA A 272 -32.11 30.71 -18.24
N ARG A 273 -32.79 29.56 -18.09
CA ARG A 273 -33.95 29.16 -18.91
C ARG A 273 -35.31 29.55 -18.31
N THR A 274 -35.35 30.12 -17.10
CA THR A 274 -36.60 30.54 -16.45
C THR A 274 -37.13 31.81 -17.12
N ASN A 275 -38.17 31.66 -17.94
CA ASN A 275 -38.82 32.76 -18.66
C ASN A 275 -39.80 33.48 -17.73
N VAL A 276 -39.38 34.65 -17.27
CA VAL A 276 -40.10 35.52 -16.31
C VAL A 276 -41.56 35.78 -16.73
N VAL A 277 -41.85 35.82 -18.03
CA VAL A 277 -43.19 36.14 -18.57
C VAL A 277 -44.20 34.99 -18.41
N THR A 278 -43.74 33.74 -18.28
CA THR A 278 -44.62 32.56 -18.15
C THR A 278 -44.95 32.25 -16.69
N GLU A 279 -44.02 32.51 -15.77
CA GLU A 279 -44.23 32.25 -14.33
C GLU A 279 -45.12 33.27 -13.61
N LEU A 280 -45.17 34.53 -14.07
CA LEU A 280 -46.03 35.57 -13.47
C LEU A 280 -47.53 35.41 -13.80
N GLY A 281 -47.87 34.48 -14.69
CA GLY A 281 -49.26 34.20 -15.13
C GLY A 281 -49.91 32.96 -14.52
N ARG A 282 -49.23 32.24 -13.61
CA ARG A 282 -49.72 31.01 -12.95
C ARG A 282 -49.76 31.21 -11.43
#